data_AF-A0A838QAU5-F1
#
_entry.id   AF-A0A838QAU5-F1
#
_cell.length_a   1.000
_cell.length_b   1.000
_cell.length_c   1.000
_cell.angle_alpha   90.00
_cell.angle_beta   90.00
_cell.angle_gamma   90.00
#
_symmetry.space_group_name_H-M   'P 1'
#
loop_
_entity.id
_entity.type
_entity.pdbx_description
1 polymer ?
#
loop_
_entity_poly.entity_id
_entity_poly.type
_entity_poly.pdbx_seq_one_letter_code
_entity_poly.pdbx_strand_id
1 'polypeptide(L)'
;MSRAIGFYRSTIGKKAVMGITGLVWVGFVVGHMTGNLLVLQGREEINAYSRFLKSTGELLWLARAILAGALVLHIAAAVQLTVQNRAARPEGYARREPQVSTFASRTMRWGGALLLLFIVLHILHFTTGTIR
;
A
#
# COMPACT_ATOMS: atom_id res chain seq x y z
N MET A 1 13.77 15.96 -22.49
CA MET A 1 13.00 15.11 -21.54
C MET A 1 13.75 15.04 -20.21
N SER A 2 13.09 15.24 -19.08
CA SER A 2 13.77 15.15 -17.77
C SER A 2 14.22 13.70 -17.50
N ARG A 3 15.41 13.53 -16.92
CA ARG A 3 16.00 12.20 -16.62
C ARG A 3 15.06 11.34 -15.76
N ALA A 4 14.30 11.96 -14.85
CA ALA A 4 13.32 11.29 -14.00
C ALA A 4 12.15 10.67 -14.80
N ILE A 5 11.64 11.37 -15.82
CA ILE A 5 10.56 10.85 -16.68
C ILE A 5 11.08 9.68 -17.51
N GLY A 6 12.31 9.77 -18.02
CA GLY A 6 12.97 8.68 -18.74
C GLY A 6 13.12 7.42 -17.88
N PHE A 7 13.56 7.58 -16.63
CA PHE A 7 13.68 6.49 -15.67
C PHE A 7 12.33 5.81 -15.40
N TYR A 8 11.28 6.57 -15.07
CA TYR A 8 9.95 6.00 -14.79
C TYR A 8 9.30 5.33 -16.00
N ARG A 9 9.60 5.79 -17.23
CA ARG A 9 9.09 5.14 -18.45
C ARG A 9 9.65 3.72 -18.63
N SER A 10 10.82 3.41 -18.09
CA SER A 10 11.38 2.05 -18.13
C SER A 10 10.61 1.07 -17.22
N THR A 11 10.69 -0.23 -17.53
CA THR A 11 10.15 -1.29 -16.66
C THR A 11 10.90 -1.38 -15.33
N ILE A 12 12.21 -1.10 -15.33
CA ILE A 12 13.05 -1.09 -14.13
C ILE A 12 12.60 0.00 -13.17
N GLY A 13 12.40 1.23 -13.67
CA GLY A 13 11.94 2.36 -12.85
C GLY A 13 10.58 2.11 -12.21
N LYS A 14 9.63 1.53 -12.95
CA LYS A 14 8.33 1.14 -12.38
C LYS A 14 8.44 0.08 -11.29
N LYS A 15 9.30 -0.93 -11.48
CA LYS A 15 9.55 -1.96 -10.45
C LYS A 15 10.23 -1.38 -9.20
N ALA A 16 11.15 -0.43 -9.37
CA ALA A 16 11.76 0.29 -8.25
C ALA A 16 10.71 1.08 -7.46
N VAL A 17 9.83 1.83 -8.14
CA VAL A 17 8.71 2.55 -7.50
C VAL A 17 7.78 1.57 -6.78
N MET A 18 7.41 0.46 -7.43
CA MET A 18 6.58 -0.60 -6.82
C MET A 18 7.19 -1.14 -5.52
N GLY A 19 8.50 -1.46 -5.54
CA GLY A 19 9.22 -1.99 -4.38
C GLY A 19 9.33 -0.98 -3.24
N ILE A 20 9.78 0.25 -3.53
CA ILE A 20 9.99 1.29 -2.52
C ILE A 20 8.67 1.66 -1.84
N THR A 21 7.62 1.89 -2.61
CA THR A 21 6.29 2.20 -2.06
C THR A 21 5.72 1.03 -1.25
N GLY A 22 5.98 -0.21 -1.67
CA GLY A 22 5.63 -1.40 -0.89
C GLY A 22 6.34 -1.46 0.46
N LEU A 23 7.64 -1.14 0.51
CA LEU A 23 8.40 -1.08 1.76
C LEU A 23 7.88 0.00 2.72
N VAL A 24 7.49 1.16 2.20
CA VAL A 24 6.84 2.22 3.00
C VAL A 24 5.55 1.69 3.65
N TRP A 25 4.70 1.01 2.89
CA TRP A 25 3.46 0.43 3.40
C TRP A 25 3.69 -0.68 4.42
N VAL A 26 4.68 -1.56 4.20
CA VAL A 26 5.05 -2.60 5.18
C VAL A 26 5.53 -1.99 6.48
N GLY A 27 6.45 -1.02 6.42
CA GLY A 27 6.95 -0.33 7.62
C GLY A 27 5.82 0.35 8.39
N PHE A 28 4.91 1.00 7.68
CA PHE A 28 3.71 1.58 8.29
C PHE A 28 2.82 0.54 8.94
N VAL A 29 2.49 -0.57 8.25
CA VAL A 29 1.64 -1.62 8.81
C VAL A 29 2.25 -2.20 10.08
N VAL A 30 3.56 -2.44 10.13
CA VAL A 30 4.24 -2.91 11.35
C VAL A 30 4.07 -1.91 12.48
N GLY A 31 4.40 -0.64 12.29
CA GLY A 31 4.23 0.39 13.32
C GLY A 31 2.78 0.61 13.73
N HIS A 32 1.87 0.62 12.75
CA HIS A 32 0.43 0.77 12.95
C HIS A 32 -0.13 -0.37 13.80
N MET A 33 0.23 -1.62 13.48
CA MET A 33 -0.22 -2.78 14.24
C MET A 33 0.37 -2.78 15.65
N THR A 34 1.64 -2.42 15.82
CA THR A 34 2.24 -2.25 17.16
C THR A 34 1.46 -1.27 18.03
N GLY A 35 1.07 -0.12 17.47
CA GLY A 35 0.20 0.84 18.17
C GLY A 35 -1.20 0.30 18.47
N ASN A 36 -1.80 -0.45 17.54
CA ASN A 36 -3.12 -1.06 17.75
C ASN A 36 -3.11 -2.16 18.80
N LEU A 37 -2.02 -2.93 18.93
CA LEU A 37 -1.88 -4.00 19.91
C LEU A 37 -1.89 -3.47 21.35
N LEU A 38 -1.67 -2.17 21.59
CA LEU A 38 -1.88 -1.53 22.89
C LEU A 38 -3.32 -1.67 23.38
N VAL A 39 -4.29 -1.97 22.51
CA VAL A 39 -5.66 -2.32 22.92
C VAL A 39 -5.69 -3.49 23.91
N LEU A 40 -4.73 -4.42 23.81
CA LEU A 40 -4.61 -5.58 24.68
C LEU A 40 -4.08 -5.21 26.08
N GLN A 41 -3.46 -4.03 26.23
CA GLN A 41 -2.95 -3.52 27.50
C GLN A 41 -3.98 -2.66 28.26
N GLY A 42 -5.12 -2.36 27.62
CA GLY A 42 -6.22 -1.62 28.23
C GLY A 42 -6.47 -0.26 27.57
N ARG A 43 -7.57 0.35 27.98
CA ARG A 43 -8.07 1.60 27.37
C ARG A 43 -7.13 2.78 27.57
N GLU A 44 -6.39 2.81 28.68
CA GLU A 44 -5.48 3.92 29.00
C GLU A 44 -4.32 4.00 28.02
N GLU A 45 -3.68 2.87 27.71
CA GLU A 45 -2.51 2.79 26.81
C GLU A 45 -2.86 3.19 25.37
N ILE A 46 -3.92 2.62 24.80
CA ILE A 46 -4.35 2.96 23.44
C ILE A 46 -4.79 4.43 23.33
N ASN A 47 -5.42 4.98 24.37
CA ASN A 47 -5.81 6.39 24.40
C ASN A 47 -4.60 7.31 24.57
N ALA A 48 -3.62 6.94 25.39
CA ALA A 48 -2.37 7.68 25.55
C ALA A 48 -1.58 7.73 24.24
N TYR A 49 -1.44 6.61 23.56
CA TYR A 49 -0.82 6.54 22.24
C TYR A 49 -1.57 7.39 21.20
N SER A 50 -2.91 7.34 21.21
CA SER A 50 -3.75 8.17 20.33
C SER A 50 -3.57 9.66 20.59
N ARG A 51 -3.44 10.08 21.85
CA ARG A 51 -3.15 11.49 22.22
C ARG A 51 -1.76 11.91 21.76
N PHE A 52 -0.75 11.06 21.97
CA PHE A 52 0.62 11.31 21.51
C PHE A 52 0.70 11.49 19.99
N LEU A 53 0.07 10.61 19.22
CA LEU A 53 0.04 10.74 17.76
C LEU A 53 -0.59 12.07 17.34
N LYS A 54 -1.72 12.44 17.95
CA LYS A 54 -2.41 13.71 17.66
C LYS A 54 -1.58 14.94 18.07
N SER A 55 -0.79 14.87 19.14
CA SER A 55 0.06 15.98 19.58
C SER A 55 1.23 16.27 18.62
N THR A 56 1.63 15.31 17.78
CA THR A 56 2.69 15.52 16.78
C THR A 56 2.26 16.33 15.55
N GLY A 57 0.96 16.63 15.41
CA GLY A 57 0.39 17.58 14.44
C GLY A 57 0.92 17.45 13.01
N GLU A 58 1.92 18.28 12.68
CA GLU A 58 2.56 18.36 11.37
C GLU A 58 3.20 17.05 10.92
N LEU A 59 3.88 16.34 11.83
CA LEU A 59 4.54 15.07 11.51
C LEU A 59 3.50 13.99 11.13
N LEU A 60 2.35 13.98 11.81
CA LEU A 60 1.24 13.09 11.48
C LEU A 60 0.69 13.38 10.08
N TRP A 61 0.53 14.66 9.71
CA TRP A 61 0.08 15.04 8.38
C TRP A 61 1.10 14.72 7.29
N LEU A 62 2.40 14.91 7.56
CA LEU A 62 3.47 14.51 6.66
C LEU A 62 3.44 12.99 6.42
N ALA A 63 3.32 12.20 7.49
CA ALA A 63 3.20 10.75 7.38
C ALA A 63 1.98 10.33 6.53
N ARG A 64 0.82 10.98 6.73
CA ARG A 64 -0.38 10.75 5.91
C ARG A 64 -0.16 11.08 4.44
N ALA A 65 0.50 12.21 4.13
CA ALA A 65 0.79 12.61 2.77
C ALA A 65 1.75 11.62 2.08
N ILE A 66 2.79 11.16 2.79
CA ILE A 66 3.72 10.13 2.30
C ILE A 66 2.97 8.83 2.01
N LEU A 67 2.10 8.38 2.91
CA LEU A 67 1.31 7.15 2.74
C LEU A 67 0.33 7.24 1.57
N ALA A 68 -0.39 8.35 1.45
CA ALA A 68 -1.31 8.58 0.35
C ALA A 68 -0.57 8.62 -1.00
N GLY A 69 0.55 9.34 -1.06
CA GLY A 69 1.42 9.37 -2.24
C GLY A 69 1.96 7.98 -2.59
N ALA A 70 2.46 7.24 -1.59
CA ALA A 70 2.94 5.87 -1.77
C ALA A 70 1.83 4.95 -2.29
N LEU A 71 0.60 5.05 -1.78
CA LEU A 71 -0.54 4.25 -2.25
C LEU A 71 -0.84 4.50 -3.73
N VAL A 72 -0.96 5.77 -4.12
CA VAL A 72 -1.26 6.16 -5.50
C VAL A 72 -0.16 5.66 -6.44
N LEU A 73 1.11 5.89 -6.08
CA LEU A 73 2.26 5.45 -6.87
C LEU A 73 2.36 3.92 -6.96
N HIS A 74 2.07 3.21 -5.86
CA HIS A 74 2.07 1.76 -5.82
C HIS A 74 1.01 1.16 -6.73
N ILE A 75 -0.24 1.64 -6.63
CA ILE A 75 -1.35 1.19 -7.47
C ILE A 75 -1.07 1.51 -8.95
N ALA A 76 -0.59 2.73 -9.25
CA ALA A 76 -0.26 3.12 -10.61
C ALA A 76 0.82 2.21 -11.23
N ALA A 77 1.92 1.95 -10.49
CA ALA A 77 2.98 1.05 -10.93
C ALA A 77 2.46 -0.39 -11.11
N ALA A 78 1.64 -0.89 -10.17
CA ALA A 78 1.05 -2.22 -10.23
C ALA A 78 0.17 -2.40 -11.47
N VAL A 79 -0.71 -1.43 -11.75
CA VAL A 79 -1.59 -1.44 -12.93
C VAL A 79 -0.77 -1.38 -14.21
N GLN A 80 0.17 -0.45 -14.32
CA GLN A 80 1.01 -0.29 -15.52
C GLN A 80 1.83 -1.54 -15.82
N LEU A 81 2.48 -2.13 -14.80
CA LEU A 81 3.24 -3.36 -14.96
C LEU A 81 2.34 -4.55 -15.33
N THR A 82 1.13 -4.62 -14.77
CA THR A 82 0.16 -5.67 -15.11
C THR A 82 -0.30 -5.55 -16.55
N VAL A 83 -0.62 -4.34 -17.01
CA VAL A 83 -1.02 -4.07 -18.41
C VAL A 83 0.13 -4.39 -19.36
N GLN A 84 1.36 -3.94 -19.07
CA GLN A 84 2.54 -4.23 -19.90
C GLN A 84 2.84 -5.73 -19.98
N ASN A 85 2.75 -6.43 -18.85
CA ASN A 85 2.96 -7.88 -18.83
C ASN A 85 1.90 -8.64 -19.63
N ARG A 86 0.64 -8.17 -19.62
CA ARG A 86 -0.44 -8.75 -20.44
C ARG A 86 -0.26 -8.44 -21.93
N ALA A 87 0.12 -7.21 -22.27
CA ALA A 87 0.36 -6.81 -23.65
C ALA A 87 1.57 -7.53 -24.29
N ALA A 88 2.60 -7.83 -23.50
CA ALA A 88 3.75 -8.62 -23.94
C ALA A 88 3.42 -10.11 -24.19
N ARG A 89 2.18 -10.55 -23.89
CA ARG A 89 1.73 -11.94 -24.04
C ARG A 89 0.37 -12.01 -24.75
N PRO A 90 0.35 -11.84 -26.08
CA PRO A 90 -0.87 -11.90 -26.87
C PRO A 90 -1.50 -13.30 -26.92
N GLU A 91 -0.69 -14.36 -26.89
CA GLU A 91 -1.15 -15.75 -26.77
C GLU A 91 -1.09 -16.24 -25.32
N GLY A 92 -2.20 -16.81 -24.85
CA GLY A 92 -2.32 -17.34 -23.49
C GLY A 92 -1.61 -18.69 -23.32
N TYR A 93 -1.32 -19.05 -22.07
CA TYR A 93 -0.74 -20.37 -21.77
C TYR A 93 -1.71 -21.51 -22.08
N ALA A 94 -1.28 -22.47 -22.89
CA ALA A 94 -2.01 -23.72 -23.16
C ALA A 94 -2.19 -24.59 -21.89
N ARG A 95 -1.22 -24.55 -20.97
CA ARG A 95 -1.30 -25.13 -19.62
C ARG A 95 -0.86 -24.12 -18.58
N ARG A 96 -1.64 -24.00 -17.50
CA ARG A 96 -1.32 -23.13 -16.36
C ARG A 96 -0.76 -23.96 -15.21
N GLU A 97 0.49 -24.40 -15.34
CA GLU A 97 1.22 -25.02 -14.25
C GLU A 97 2.06 -23.96 -13.52
N PRO A 98 1.84 -23.72 -12.22
CA PRO A 98 2.60 -22.75 -11.46
C PRO A 98 4.04 -23.24 -11.25
N GLN A 99 5.00 -22.63 -11.95
CA GLN A 99 6.43 -22.96 -11.81
C GLN A 99 7.09 -22.23 -10.64
N VAL A 100 6.83 -20.91 -10.51
CA VAL A 100 7.53 -20.03 -9.52
C VAL A 100 6.54 -19.18 -8.68
N SER A 101 5.28 -19.06 -9.11
CA SER A 101 4.31 -18.23 -8.37
C SER A 101 3.83 -18.91 -7.09
N THR A 102 3.82 -18.18 -5.97
CA THR A 102 3.20 -18.62 -4.72
C THR A 102 1.69 -18.37 -4.73
N PHE A 103 0.95 -18.99 -3.79
CA PHE A 103 -0.48 -18.70 -3.64
C PHE A 103 -0.72 -17.21 -3.36
N ALA A 104 0.07 -16.61 -2.46
CA ALA A 104 0.01 -15.20 -2.15
C ALA A 104 0.20 -14.32 -3.40
N SER A 105 1.17 -14.63 -4.26
CA SER A 105 1.39 -13.83 -5.48
C SER A 105 0.25 -13.94 -6.49
N ARG A 106 -0.43 -15.09 -6.55
CA ARG A 106 -1.62 -15.28 -7.41
C ARG A 106 -2.84 -14.51 -6.91
N THR A 107 -3.01 -14.39 -5.60
CA THR A 107 -4.15 -13.68 -5.00
C THR A 107 -3.87 -12.21 -4.70
N MET A 108 -2.64 -11.71 -4.89
CA MET A 108 -2.26 -10.32 -4.59
C MET A 108 -3.18 -9.27 -5.20
N ARG A 109 -3.71 -9.48 -6.41
CA ARG A 109 -4.65 -8.52 -7.03
C ARG A 109 -5.93 -8.37 -6.21
N TRP A 110 -6.48 -9.49 -5.75
CA TRP A 110 -7.70 -9.50 -4.93
C TRP A 110 -7.41 -8.99 -3.52
N GLY A 111 -6.29 -9.40 -2.92
CA GLY A 111 -5.83 -8.87 -1.64
C GLY A 111 -5.65 -7.35 -1.67
N GLY A 112 -5.04 -6.81 -2.72
CA GLY A 112 -4.88 -5.37 -2.92
C GLY A 112 -6.21 -4.63 -3.09
N ALA A 113 -7.18 -5.20 -3.82
CA ALA A 113 -8.50 -4.60 -3.97
C ALA A 113 -9.28 -4.57 -2.65
N LEU A 114 -9.26 -5.67 -1.88
CA LEU A 114 -9.86 -5.73 -0.55
C LEU A 114 -9.18 -4.76 0.42
N LEU A 115 -7.84 -4.66 0.38
CA LEU A 115 -7.09 -3.73 1.21
C LEU A 115 -7.41 -2.28 0.86
N LEU A 116 -7.57 -1.93 -0.42
CA LEU A 116 -7.96 -0.58 -0.83
C LEU A 116 -9.35 -0.22 -0.29
N LEU A 117 -10.31 -1.14 -0.37
CA LEU A 117 -11.63 -0.95 0.24
C LEU A 117 -11.51 -0.77 1.76
N PHE A 118 -10.74 -1.62 2.43
CA PHE A 118 -10.47 -1.50 3.87
C PHE A 118 -9.88 -0.14 4.22
N ILE A 119 -8.89 0.36 3.49
CA ILE A 119 -8.27 1.68 3.73
C ILE A 119 -9.32 2.79 3.64
N VAL A 120 -10.18 2.77 2.63
CA VAL A 120 -11.26 3.77 2.47
C VAL A 120 -12.19 3.72 3.67
N LEU A 121 -12.70 2.54 4.03
CA LEU A 121 -13.59 2.37 5.17
C LEU A 121 -12.92 2.77 6.50
N HIS A 122 -11.64 2.43 6.66
CA HIS A 122 -10.84 2.76 7.83
C HIS A 122 -10.68 4.28 8.01
N ILE A 123 -10.42 5.01 6.93
CA ILE A 123 -10.34 6.48 6.95
C ILE A 123 -11.72 7.08 7.25
N LEU A 124 -12.78 6.57 6.62
CA LEU A 124 -14.15 7.07 6.84
C LEU A 124 -14.62 6.89 8.29
N HIS A 125 -14.20 5.80 8.93
CA HIS A 125 -14.54 5.52 10.32
C HIS A 125 -13.66 6.32 11.31
N PHE A 126 -12.33 6.18 11.21
CA PHE A 126 -11.43 6.68 12.25
C PHE A 126 -10.86 8.08 12.00
N THR A 127 -10.84 8.55 10.75
CA THR A 127 -10.29 9.87 10.41
C THR A 127 -11.38 10.91 10.20
N THR A 128 -12.36 10.63 9.35
CA THR A 128 -13.44 11.60 9.07
C THR A 128 -14.67 11.40 9.95
N GLY A 129 -14.86 10.21 10.53
CA GLY A 129 -16.02 9.89 11.36
C GLY A 129 -17.34 9.92 10.60
N THR A 130 -17.30 9.79 9.26
CA THR A 130 -18.46 9.80 8.37
C THR A 130 -19.31 8.54 8.53
N ILE A 131 -18.66 7.42 8.84
CA ILE A 131 -19.32 6.14 9.12
C ILE A 131 -19.05 5.82 10.60
N ARG A 132 -20.07 5.34 11.31
CA ARG A 132 -19.99 4.93 12.72
C ARG A 132 -20.23 3.43 12.84
#